data_AF-A0A4R1UX91-F1
#
_entry.id   AF-A0A4R1UX91-F1
#
_cell.length_a   1.000
_cell.length_b   1.000
_cell.length_c   1.000
_cell.angle_alpha   90.00
_cell.angle_beta   90.00
_cell.angle_gamma   90.00
#
_symmetry.space_group_name_H-M   'P 1'
#
loop_
_entity.id
_entity.type
_entity.pdbx_description
1 polymer ?
#
loop_
_entity_poly.entity_id
_entity_poly.type
_entity_poly.pdbx_seq_one_letter_code
_entity_poly.pdbx_strand_id
1 'polypeptide(L)'
;MTIRFSAARGGMTPVIKRMRCAWAPLDAANDNDPKRRGTFASGPLLPSAANQNGHDQRMLTEALRHFAVYGLSAARHARANAEEARLHGDEKACNWWVAICRQLDRRMAEALARKIANGA
;
A
#
# COMPACT_ATOMS: atom_id res chain seq x y z
N MET A 1 1.69 -34.03 1.43
CA MET A 1 0.90 -32.81 1.15
C MET A 1 1.07 -32.48 -0.32
N THR A 2 -0.03 -32.45 -1.08
CA THR A 2 0.01 -32.39 -2.54
C THR A 2 -0.61 -31.08 -3.01
N ILE A 3 0.20 -30.17 -3.54
CA ILE A 3 -0.28 -28.93 -4.15
C ILE A 3 -0.80 -29.29 -5.54
N ARG A 4 -2.10 -29.06 -5.79
CA ARG A 4 -2.73 -29.33 -7.08
C ARG A 4 -2.61 -28.10 -7.97
N PHE A 5 -1.82 -28.20 -9.04
CA PHE A 5 -1.85 -27.24 -10.14
C PHE A 5 -3.04 -27.56 -11.06
N SER A 6 -4.00 -26.65 -11.17
CA SER A 6 -5.06 -26.73 -12.16
C SER A 6 -4.57 -26.05 -13.45
N ALA A 7 -4.38 -26.82 -14.52
CA ALA A 7 -4.06 -26.29 -15.83
C ALA A 7 -5.22 -25.42 -16.36
N ALA A 8 -4.93 -24.23 -16.87
CA ALA A 8 -5.84 -23.50 -17.74
C ALA A 8 -5.92 -24.24 -19.08
N ARG A 9 -6.88 -25.16 -19.22
CA ARG A 9 -7.13 -25.81 -20.50
C ARG A 9 -8.03 -24.90 -21.34
N GLY A 10 -7.41 -24.03 -22.14
CA GLY A 10 -8.05 -23.52 -23.35
C GLY A 10 -8.29 -24.68 -24.31
N GLY A 11 -9.54 -24.82 -24.78
CA GLY A 11 -9.90 -25.77 -25.83
C GLY A 11 -11.27 -26.42 -25.61
N MET A 12 -12.24 -25.91 -26.36
CA MET A 12 -13.63 -26.39 -26.51
C MET A 12 -14.60 -26.15 -25.35
N THR A 13 -15.46 -25.14 -25.56
CA THR A 13 -16.79 -25.06 -24.99
C THR A 13 -17.73 -26.04 -25.72
N PRO A 14 -18.19 -27.15 -25.12
CA PRO A 14 -19.53 -27.65 -25.41
C PRO A 14 -20.53 -26.91 -24.52
N VAL A 15 -21.74 -26.75 -25.07
CA VAL A 15 -22.91 -26.06 -24.52
C VAL A 15 -23.35 -26.69 -23.19
N ILE A 16 -22.61 -26.44 -22.09
CA ILE A 16 -23.09 -26.71 -20.74
C ILE A 16 -23.88 -25.48 -20.31
N LYS A 17 -25.16 -25.53 -20.68
CA LYS A 17 -26.25 -24.74 -20.12
C LYS A 17 -26.04 -24.57 -18.60
N ARG A 18 -25.74 -23.33 -18.22
CA ARG A 18 -26.48 -22.60 -17.18
C ARG A 18 -26.80 -23.41 -15.90
N MET A 19 -25.78 -23.78 -15.14
CA MET A 19 -25.86 -23.79 -13.68
C MET A 19 -24.86 -22.78 -13.14
N ARG A 20 -25.13 -21.51 -13.43
CA ARG A 20 -24.47 -20.42 -12.71
C ARG A 20 -25.17 -20.37 -11.36
N CYS A 21 -24.52 -20.82 -10.29
CA CYS A 21 -24.85 -20.33 -8.96
C CYS A 21 -24.82 -18.81 -9.07
N ALA A 22 -25.98 -18.16 -8.97
CA ALA A 22 -26.13 -16.74 -9.25
C ALA A 22 -25.26 -15.83 -8.36
N TRP A 23 -24.60 -16.42 -7.34
CA TRP A 23 -23.88 -15.72 -6.28
C TRP A 23 -22.43 -16.13 -6.09
N ALA A 24 -21.83 -16.92 -6.99
CA ALA A 24 -20.38 -17.15 -6.94
C ALA A 24 -19.69 -16.12 -7.86
N PRO A 25 -19.05 -15.07 -7.34
CA PRO A 25 -18.23 -14.19 -8.16
C PRO A 25 -17.07 -15.01 -8.73
N LEU A 26 -16.89 -14.96 -10.04
CA LEU A 26 -15.80 -15.65 -10.76
C LEU A 26 -14.49 -14.84 -10.78
N ASP A 27 -14.43 -13.72 -10.07
CA ASP A 27 -13.18 -12.96 -9.93
C ASP A 27 -12.21 -13.69 -9.02
N ALA A 28 -10.93 -13.65 -9.35
CA ALA A 28 -9.91 -14.04 -8.39
C ALA A 28 -10.01 -13.10 -7.18
N ALA A 29 -9.85 -13.62 -5.97
CA ALA A 29 -9.96 -12.82 -4.74
C ALA A 29 -8.98 -11.62 -4.67
N ASN A 30 -8.01 -11.53 -5.59
CA ASN A 30 -7.05 -10.43 -5.73
C ASN A 30 -7.35 -9.49 -6.92
N ASP A 31 -8.40 -9.74 -7.69
CA ASP A 31 -8.82 -8.81 -8.73
C ASP A 31 -9.47 -7.60 -8.03
N ASN A 32 -8.77 -6.48 -8.05
CA ASN A 32 -9.33 -5.18 -7.69
C ASN A 32 -10.30 -4.77 -8.80
N ASP A 33 -11.47 -5.41 -8.88
CA ASP A 33 -12.46 -5.17 -9.94
C ASP A 33 -12.81 -3.67 -9.96
N PRO A 34 -12.45 -2.95 -11.05
CA PRO A 34 -12.74 -1.54 -11.16
C PRO A 34 -14.25 -1.24 -11.15
N LYS A 35 -15.10 -2.22 -11.49
CA LYS A 35 -16.57 -2.08 -11.49
C LYS A 35 -17.19 -2.15 -10.10
N ARG A 36 -16.50 -2.71 -9.09
CA ARG A 36 -16.93 -2.66 -7.67
C ARG A 36 -16.60 -1.32 -6.99
N ARG A 37 -16.00 -0.35 -7.70
CA ARG A 37 -15.95 1.05 -7.26
C ARG A 37 -17.26 1.74 -7.62
N GLY A 38 -18.36 1.42 -6.91
CA GLY A 38 -19.66 1.96 -7.33
C GLY A 38 -20.84 1.68 -6.40
N THR A 39 -20.82 2.21 -5.18
CA THR A 39 -22.05 2.76 -4.57
C THR A 39 -21.80 4.07 -3.82
N PHE A 40 -20.55 4.51 -3.68
CA PHE A 40 -20.23 5.86 -3.23
C PHE A 40 -19.25 6.51 -4.23
N ALA A 41 -19.77 7.50 -4.96
CA ALA A 41 -19.07 8.45 -5.83
C ALA A 41 -18.62 7.96 -7.24
N SER A 42 -19.56 7.95 -8.18
CA SER A 42 -19.28 8.21 -9.60
C SER A 42 -19.09 9.71 -9.81
N GLY A 43 -17.89 10.22 -9.55
CA GLY A 43 -17.39 11.47 -10.15
C GLY A 43 -16.57 11.15 -11.40
N PRO A 44 -16.39 12.08 -12.35
CA PRO A 44 -15.50 11.86 -13.49
C PRO A 44 -14.14 11.40 -12.98
N LEU A 45 -13.53 10.44 -13.70
CA LEU A 45 -12.16 9.97 -13.49
C LEU A 45 -11.21 11.16 -13.62
N LEU A 46 -11.10 11.95 -12.56
CA LEU A 46 -9.96 12.81 -12.33
C LEU A 46 -8.74 11.89 -12.38
N PRO A 47 -7.67 12.25 -13.11
CA PRO A 47 -6.39 11.55 -12.98
C PRO A 47 -6.12 11.45 -11.48
N SER A 48 -5.89 10.22 -11.02
CA SER A 48 -5.69 9.90 -9.61
C SER A 48 -4.92 11.04 -8.94
N ALA A 49 -5.54 11.70 -7.97
CA ALA A 49 -4.92 12.78 -7.20
C ALA A 49 -3.58 12.33 -6.56
N ALA A 50 -3.28 11.03 -6.59
CA ALA A 50 -2.00 10.44 -6.26
C ALA A 50 -0.80 10.94 -7.10
N ASN A 51 -1.00 11.64 -8.24
CA ASN A 51 0.09 12.20 -9.06
C ASN A 51 0.13 13.74 -9.10
N GLN A 52 -0.50 14.44 -8.16
CA GLN A 52 -0.58 15.91 -8.26
C GLN A 52 0.60 16.64 -7.61
N ASN A 53 1.46 15.95 -6.85
CA ASN A 53 2.65 16.56 -6.25
C ASN A 53 3.89 15.71 -6.59
N GLY A 54 4.80 16.21 -7.41
CA GLY A 54 6.07 15.52 -7.68
C GLY A 54 6.91 15.24 -6.41
N HIS A 55 6.64 15.97 -5.34
CA HIS A 55 7.19 15.73 -4.00
C HIS A 55 6.70 14.38 -3.40
N ASP A 56 5.43 14.02 -3.61
CA ASP A 56 4.84 12.78 -3.09
C ASP A 56 5.37 11.55 -3.86
N GLN A 57 5.64 11.70 -5.16
CA GLN A 57 6.26 10.66 -5.99
C GLN A 57 7.69 10.33 -5.52
N ARG A 58 8.48 11.36 -5.18
CA ARG A 58 9.84 11.18 -4.65
C ARG A 58 9.82 10.48 -3.30
N MET A 59 8.92 10.89 -2.41
CA MET A 59 8.77 10.28 -1.08
C MET A 59 8.33 8.82 -1.17
N LEU A 60 7.37 8.51 -2.05
CA LEU A 60 6.95 7.14 -2.32
C LEU A 60 8.11 6.29 -2.85
N THR A 61 8.88 6.82 -3.79
CA THR A 61 10.03 6.10 -4.36
C THR A 61 11.05 5.74 -3.29
N GLU A 62 11.36 6.67 -2.39
CA GLU A 62 12.31 6.39 -1.31
C GLU A 62 11.76 5.41 -0.28
N ALA A 63 10.48 5.52 0.07
CA ALA A 63 9.83 4.55 0.94
C ALA A 63 9.86 3.13 0.35
N LEU A 64 9.65 3.00 -0.97
CA LEU A 64 9.73 1.72 -1.67
C LEU A 64 11.16 1.18 -1.73
N ARG A 65 12.18 2.03 -1.91
CA ARG A 65 13.59 1.62 -1.81
C ARG A 65 13.92 1.13 -0.40
N HIS A 66 13.46 1.84 0.62
CA HIS A 66 13.64 1.44 2.01
C HIS A 66 12.95 0.10 2.30
N PHE A 67 11.74 -0.11 1.77
CA PHE A 67 11.03 -1.38 1.84
C PHE A 67 11.76 -2.50 1.09
N ALA A 68 12.39 -2.23 -0.05
CA ALA A 68 13.15 -3.25 -0.79
C ALA A 68 14.36 -3.77 0.01
N VAL A 69 14.96 -2.93 0.87
CA VAL A 69 16.10 -3.31 1.70
C VAL A 69 15.67 -4.06 2.96
N TYR A 70 14.65 -3.56 3.67
CA TYR A 70 14.29 -4.05 5.01
C TYR A 70 12.99 -4.88 5.04
N GLY A 71 12.22 -4.90 3.95
CA GLY A 71 10.93 -5.59 3.89
C GLY A 71 9.94 -5.08 4.94
N LEU A 72 9.24 -6.00 5.61
CA LEU A 72 8.24 -5.67 6.63
C LEU A 72 8.80 -4.92 7.85
N SER A 73 10.12 -4.94 8.08
CA SER A 73 10.74 -4.18 9.18
C SER A 73 11.03 -2.73 8.81
N ALA A 74 10.83 -2.32 7.54
CA ALA A 74 11.19 -0.99 7.03
C ALA A 74 10.56 0.17 7.84
N ALA A 75 9.28 0.08 8.21
CA ALA A 75 8.64 1.13 9.02
C ALA A 75 9.31 1.29 10.40
N ARG A 76 9.78 0.18 11.00
CA ARG A 76 10.48 0.19 12.28
C ARG A 76 11.88 0.79 12.16
N HIS A 77 12.59 0.49 11.06
CA HIS A 77 13.89 1.10 10.76
C HIS A 77 13.75 2.61 10.53
N ALA A 78 12.77 3.05 9.73
CA ALA A 78 12.50 4.47 9.55
C ALA A 78 12.18 5.18 10.88
N ARG A 79 11.41 4.54 11.77
CA ARG A 79 11.15 5.07 13.11
C ARG A 79 12.44 5.22 13.94
N ALA A 80 13.30 4.21 13.94
CA ALA A 80 14.57 4.25 14.68
C ALA A 80 15.48 5.38 14.17
N ASN A 81 15.61 5.52 12.85
CA ASN A 81 16.39 6.59 12.24
C ASN A 81 15.83 7.99 12.58
N ALA A 82 14.51 8.13 12.68
CA ALA A 82 13.89 9.39 13.12
C ALA A 82 14.20 9.70 14.58
N GLU A 83 14.19 8.69 15.45
CA GLU A 83 14.54 8.84 16.87
C GLU A 83 16.02 9.22 17.02
N GLU A 84 16.93 8.56 16.29
CA GLU A 84 18.36 8.91 16.26
C GLU A 84 18.58 10.34 15.74
N ALA A 85 17.98 10.71 14.62
CA ALA A 85 18.07 12.07 14.09
C ALA A 85 17.62 13.12 15.11
N ARG A 86 16.57 12.82 15.87
CA ARG A 86 16.11 13.71 16.94
C ARG A 86 17.10 13.78 18.12
N LEU A 87 17.71 12.66 18.51
CA LEU A 87 18.76 12.67 19.53
C LEU A 87 19.97 13.51 19.10
N HIS A 88 20.26 13.54 17.80
CA HIS A 88 21.30 14.39 17.22
C HIS A 88 20.87 15.85 16.96
N GLY A 89 19.60 16.21 17.22
CA GLY A 89 19.06 17.55 16.96
C GLY A 89 18.85 17.88 15.48
N ASP A 90 18.92 16.89 14.59
CA ASP A 90 18.66 17.08 13.15
C ASP A 90 17.16 16.96 12.86
N GLU A 91 16.46 18.08 12.96
CA GLU A 91 15.03 18.16 12.67
C GLU A 91 14.70 17.80 11.22
N LYS A 92 15.59 18.10 10.26
CA LYS A 92 15.35 17.81 8.84
C LYS A 92 15.39 16.31 8.59
N ALA A 93 16.42 15.64 9.10
CA ALA A 93 16.51 14.19 9.01
C ALA A 93 15.37 13.51 9.78
N CYS A 94 15.00 14.02 10.97
CA CYS A 94 13.86 13.51 11.72
C CYS A 94 12.56 13.59 10.90
N ASN A 95 12.25 14.76 10.33
CA ASN A 95 11.05 14.95 9.51
C ASN A 95 11.04 14.07 8.26
N TRP A 96 12.20 13.90 7.62
CA TRP A 96 12.37 13.01 6.48
C TRP A 96 12.02 11.55 6.83
N TRP A 97 12.56 11.03 7.92
CA TRP A 97 12.30 9.66 8.37
C TRP A 97 10.86 9.47 8.85
N VAL A 98 10.23 10.47 9.47
CA VAL A 98 8.79 10.45 9.78
C VAL A 98 7.95 10.38 8.51
N ALA A 99 8.32 11.10 7.45
CA ALA A 99 7.59 11.07 6.19
C ALA A 99 7.69 9.72 5.48
N ILE A 100 8.88 9.10 5.47
CA ILE A 100 9.07 7.72 4.98
C ILE A 100 8.23 6.74 5.82
N CYS A 101 8.28 6.85 7.15
CA CYS A 101 7.51 6.01 8.04
C CYS A 101 6.00 6.16 7.77
N ARG A 102 5.51 7.38 7.51
CA ARG A 102 4.09 7.63 7.22
C ARG A 102 3.62 6.97 5.92
N GLN A 103 4.49 6.83 4.93
CA GLN A 103 4.17 6.17 3.67
C GLN A 103 4.05 4.64 3.82
N LEU A 104 4.75 4.07 4.79
CA LEU A 104 4.75 2.62 5.07
C LEU A 104 3.73 2.23 6.15
N ASP A 105 3.67 3.00 7.23
CA ASP A 105 2.77 2.81 8.38
C ASP A 105 2.37 4.18 8.98
N ARG A 106 1.19 4.64 8.56
CA ARG A 106 0.63 5.91 9.02
C ARG A 106 0.40 5.96 10.53
N ARG A 107 -0.02 4.86 11.15
CA ARG A 107 -0.33 4.83 12.60
C ARG A 107 0.95 4.97 13.42
N MET A 108 2.00 4.28 13.01
CA MET A 108 3.31 4.36 13.66
C MET A 108 3.91 5.76 13.53
N ALA A 109 3.80 6.39 12.37
CA ALA A 109 4.28 7.75 12.14
C ALA A 109 3.53 8.79 12.98
N GLU A 110 2.20 8.68 13.10
CA GLU A 110 1.40 9.56 13.96
C GLU A 110 1.78 9.40 15.44
N ALA A 111 1.99 8.17 15.91
CA ALA A 111 2.45 7.92 17.29
C ALA A 111 3.84 8.51 17.54
N LEU A 112 4.75 8.36 16.58
CA LEU A 112 6.09 8.96 16.65
C LEU A 112 6.02 10.49 16.66
N ALA A 113 5.22 11.11 15.78
CA ALA A 113 5.05 12.56 15.73
C ALA A 113 4.51 13.12 17.05
N ARG A 114 3.56 12.43 17.70
CA ARG A 114 3.08 12.79 19.06
C ARG A 114 4.19 12.68 20.11
N LYS A 115 4.99 11.61 20.07
CA LYS A 115 6.15 11.44 20.96
C LYS A 115 7.22 12.51 20.73
N ILE A 116 7.33 13.01 19.50
CA ILE A 116 8.21 14.12 19.17
C ILE A 116 7.70 15.42 19.77
N ALA A 117 6.43 15.76 19.51
CA ALA A 117 5.79 16.97 20.03
C ALA A 117 5.74 17.03 21.56
N ASN A 118 5.56 15.89 22.24
CA ASN A 118 5.48 15.82 23.70
C ASN A 118 6.85 15.77 24.40
N GLY A 119 7.93 15.53 23.67
CA GLY A 119 9.29 15.44 24.20
C GLY A 119 10.15 16.66 23.86
N ALA A 120 9.51 17.79 23.56
CA ALA A 120 10.12 19.11 23.42
C ALA A 120 10.06 19.87 24.75
#